data_AF-A0A7V9BTB0-F1
#
_entry.id   AF-A0A7V9BTB0-F1
#
_cell.length_a   1.000
_cell.length_b   1.000
_cell.length_c   1.000
_cell.angle_alpha   90.00
_cell.angle_beta   90.00
_cell.angle_gamma   90.00
#
_symmetry.space_group_name_H-M   'P 1'
#
loop_
_entity.id
_entity.type
_entity.pdbx_description
1 polymer ?
#
loop_
_entity_poly.entity_id
_entity_poly.type
_entity_poly.pdbx_seq_one_letter_code
_entity_poly.pdbx_strand_id
1 'polypeptide(L)'
;MRTWMTAVALALLACDPDGGGGGDEDDGFDCEAVAIRDAEGNADPCDVQACQACADECGVDCAILESFPPQYACEGASFTVTDFCPDWEPPAASATDD
;
A
#
# COMPACT_ATOMS: atom_id res chain seq x y z
N MET A 1 -53.35 1.32 -23.47
CA MET A 1 -53.10 0.82 -22.09
C MET A 1 -51.59 0.74 -21.90
N ARG A 2 -51.17 0.98 -20.65
CA ARG A 2 -49.83 1.37 -20.19
C ARG A 2 -48.66 0.51 -20.69
N THR A 3 -47.62 1.23 -21.09
CA THR A 3 -46.21 0.85 -21.29
C THR A 3 -45.63 0.19 -20.04
N TRP A 4 -44.91 -0.92 -20.19
CA TRP A 4 -43.90 -1.37 -19.23
C TRP A 4 -42.68 -1.86 -20.02
N MET A 5 -41.64 -1.02 -20.01
CA MET A 5 -40.27 -1.36 -20.38
C MET A 5 -39.68 -2.21 -19.26
N THR A 6 -39.25 -3.43 -19.55
CA THR A 6 -38.40 -4.21 -18.63
C THR A 6 -37.00 -4.24 -19.24
N ALA A 7 -36.17 -3.29 -18.83
CA ALA A 7 -34.74 -3.31 -19.09
C ALA A 7 -34.12 -4.41 -18.21
N VAL A 8 -33.74 -5.52 -18.83
CA VAL A 8 -32.84 -6.50 -18.21
C VAL A 8 -31.42 -5.97 -18.41
N ALA A 9 -30.89 -5.33 -17.38
CA ALA A 9 -29.46 -5.04 -17.29
C ALA A 9 -28.74 -6.38 -17.03
N LEU A 10 -28.25 -7.01 -18.09
CA LEU A 10 -27.17 -7.99 -17.96
C LEU A 10 -25.92 -7.21 -17.60
N ALA A 11 -25.58 -7.19 -16.32
CA ALA A 11 -24.25 -6.82 -15.85
C ALA A 11 -23.26 -7.86 -16.38
N LEU A 12 -22.67 -7.56 -17.54
CA LEU A 12 -21.42 -8.18 -17.94
C LEU A 12 -20.39 -7.85 -16.86
N LEU A 13 -19.78 -8.89 -16.28
CA LEU A 13 -18.61 -8.79 -15.41
C LEU A 13 -17.56 -7.91 -16.09
N ALA A 14 -17.50 -6.66 -15.68
CA ALA A 14 -16.32 -5.84 -15.86
C ALA A 14 -15.25 -6.41 -14.94
N CYS A 15 -14.24 -7.04 -15.54
CA CYS A 15 -12.92 -7.06 -14.96
C CYS A 15 -12.50 -5.58 -14.91
N ASP A 16 -12.61 -4.99 -13.72
CA ASP A 16 -12.29 -3.60 -13.45
C ASP A 16 -10.84 -3.56 -12.90
N PRO A 17 -9.85 -3.05 -13.67
CA PRO A 17 -8.47 -2.97 -13.22
C PRO A 17 -8.16 -1.70 -12.40
N ASP A 18 -9.14 -1.01 -11.81
CA ASP A 18 -8.89 0.25 -11.11
C ASP A 18 -9.77 0.43 -9.85
N GLY A 19 -9.25 0.00 -8.69
CA GLY A 19 -9.59 0.65 -7.42
C GLY A 19 -10.42 -0.14 -6.40
N GLY A 20 -9.71 -0.86 -5.52
CA GLY A 20 -9.97 -0.81 -4.07
C GLY A 20 -10.96 -1.81 -3.47
N GLY A 21 -10.44 -2.79 -2.72
CA GLY A 21 -11.21 -3.58 -1.76
C GLY A 21 -10.34 -4.66 -1.09
N GLY A 22 -10.14 -4.53 0.22
CA GLY A 22 -9.24 -5.35 1.03
C GLY A 22 -9.46 -6.86 0.94
N GLY A 23 -8.34 -7.59 1.05
CA GLY A 23 -8.33 -9.03 1.26
C GLY A 23 -8.28 -9.35 2.75
N ASP A 24 -9.33 -9.98 3.23
CA ASP A 24 -9.52 -10.57 4.55
C ASP A 24 -8.46 -11.65 4.87
N GLU A 25 -7.83 -11.53 6.05
CA GLU A 25 -7.21 -12.54 6.95
C GLU A 25 -6.17 -13.59 6.41
N ASP A 26 -4.99 -13.57 7.05
CA ASP A 26 -3.89 -14.57 7.16
C ASP A 26 -2.80 -14.64 6.04
N ASP A 27 -1.54 -14.34 6.43
CA ASP A 27 -0.24 -14.44 5.70
C ASP A 27 0.15 -13.33 4.68
N GLY A 28 -0.56 -12.19 4.64
CA GLY A 28 -0.14 -11.00 3.87
C GLY A 28 0.79 -10.07 4.66
N PHE A 29 1.83 -9.53 4.03
CA PHE A 29 2.79 -8.62 4.68
C PHE A 29 2.11 -7.33 5.19
N ASP A 30 2.04 -7.16 6.52
CA ASP A 30 1.35 -6.05 7.19
C ASP A 30 2.12 -4.72 7.05
N CYS A 31 1.97 -4.05 5.90
CA CYS A 31 2.64 -2.78 5.59
C CYS A 31 2.35 -1.66 6.60
N GLU A 32 1.15 -1.60 7.17
CA GLU A 32 0.80 -0.62 8.22
C GLU A 32 1.47 -0.91 9.57
N ALA A 33 1.85 -2.17 9.83
CA ALA A 33 2.54 -2.54 11.05
C ALA A 33 4.02 -2.17 11.01
N VAL A 34 4.62 -2.17 9.81
CA VAL A 34 6.05 -1.90 9.61
C VAL A 34 6.36 -0.48 9.15
N ALA A 35 5.37 0.24 8.62
CA ALA A 35 5.51 1.63 8.23
C ALA A 35 5.96 2.53 9.39
N ILE A 36 6.81 3.51 9.07
CA ILE A 36 7.14 4.59 9.98
C ILE A 36 5.86 5.31 10.39
N ARG A 37 5.78 5.71 11.66
CA ARG A 37 4.67 6.48 12.20
C ARG A 37 5.04 7.94 12.35
N ASP A 38 4.09 8.81 12.05
CA ASP A 38 4.19 10.24 12.31
C ASP A 38 4.10 10.56 13.81
N ALA A 39 4.25 11.84 14.17
CA ALA A 39 4.19 12.30 15.56
C ALA A 39 2.80 12.15 16.21
N GLU A 40 1.75 12.01 15.41
CA GLU A 40 0.37 11.73 15.84
C GLU A 40 0.11 10.22 15.96
N GLY A 41 1.07 9.39 15.54
CA GLY A 41 1.05 7.93 15.62
C GLY A 41 0.40 7.24 14.43
N ASN A 42 0.09 7.98 13.35
CA ASN A 42 -0.46 7.38 12.13
C ASN A 42 0.67 6.84 11.26
N ALA A 43 0.42 5.73 10.57
CA ALA A 43 1.36 5.18 9.60
C ALA A 43 1.56 6.17 8.45
N ASP A 44 2.82 6.39 8.08
CA ASP A 44 3.19 7.27 6.98
C ASP A 44 2.63 6.69 5.67
N PRO A 45 1.78 7.44 4.94
CA PRO A 45 1.14 6.91 3.76
C PRO A 45 2.12 6.65 2.61
N CYS A 46 3.26 7.33 2.57
CA CYS A 46 4.31 7.11 1.57
C CYS A 46 5.08 5.81 1.85
N ASP A 47 5.31 5.54 3.13
CA ASP A 47 5.91 4.30 3.62
C ASP A 47 5.01 3.09 3.33
N VAL A 48 3.73 3.17 3.72
CA VAL A 48 2.74 2.13 3.42
C VAL A 48 2.67 1.87 1.91
N GLN A 49 2.68 2.91 1.08
CA GLN A 49 2.68 2.75 -0.39
C GLN A 49 3.96 2.08 -0.92
N ALA A 50 5.14 2.44 -0.41
CA ALA A 50 6.40 1.82 -0.81
C ALA A 50 6.45 0.34 -0.44
N CYS A 51 5.96 0.00 0.76
CA CYS A 51 5.79 -1.36 1.21
C CYS A 51 4.79 -2.13 0.34
N GLN A 52 3.62 -1.55 0.07
CA GLN A 52 2.58 -2.18 -0.74
C GLN A 52 3.05 -2.43 -2.17
N ALA A 53 3.77 -1.49 -2.79
CA ALA A 53 4.34 -1.69 -4.12
C ALA A 53 5.34 -2.85 -4.16
N CYS A 54 6.14 -2.99 -3.09
CA CYS A 54 7.03 -4.13 -2.95
C CYS A 54 6.26 -5.44 -2.72
N ALA A 55 5.18 -5.43 -1.94
CA ALA A 55 4.32 -6.61 -1.78
C ALA A 55 3.55 -6.98 -3.06
N ASP A 56 3.18 -6.01 -3.89
CA ASP A 56 2.48 -6.25 -5.16
C ASP A 56 3.42 -6.86 -6.21
N GLU A 57 4.63 -6.29 -6.33
CA GLU A 57 5.64 -6.76 -7.30
C GLU A 57 6.37 -8.03 -6.84
N CYS A 58 6.71 -8.11 -5.55
CA CYS A 58 7.54 -9.18 -4.99
C CYS A 58 6.76 -10.20 -4.15
N GLY A 59 5.51 -9.92 -3.78
CA GLY A 59 4.74 -10.79 -2.90
C GLY A 59 5.41 -10.95 -1.53
N VAL A 60 5.60 -12.21 -1.13
CA VAL A 60 6.23 -12.60 0.14
C VAL A 60 7.74 -12.40 0.16
N ASP A 61 8.37 -12.17 -0.98
CA ASP A 61 9.83 -11.95 -1.10
C ASP A 61 10.21 -10.48 -0.85
N CYS A 62 9.24 -9.62 -0.51
CA CYS A 62 9.52 -8.25 -0.13
C CYS A 62 10.27 -8.20 1.21
N ALA A 63 11.51 -7.70 1.20
CA ALA A 63 12.33 -7.52 2.38
C ALA A 63 12.40 -6.06 2.80
N ILE A 64 12.19 -5.79 4.10
CA ILE A 64 12.47 -4.48 4.70
C ILE A 64 13.97 -4.36 4.92
N LEU A 65 14.56 -3.32 4.33
CA LEU A 65 15.92 -2.94 4.62
C LEU A 65 15.89 -1.95 5.78
N GLU A 66 16.57 -2.28 6.88
CA GLU A 66 16.78 -1.39 8.02
C GLU A 66 17.63 -0.19 7.58
N SER A 67 16.98 0.83 7.04
CA SER A 67 17.58 2.02 6.44
C SER A 67 16.70 3.23 6.68
N PHE A 68 17.29 4.43 6.61
CA PHE A 68 16.58 5.68 6.75
C PHE A 68 16.95 6.61 5.58
N PRO A 69 16.04 6.93 4.64
CA PRO A 69 14.63 6.52 4.54
C PRO A 69 14.41 4.99 4.49
N PRO A 70 13.21 4.50 4.86
CA PRO A 70 12.87 3.08 4.74
C PRO A 70 12.90 2.65 3.29
N GLN A 71 13.44 1.45 3.08
CA GLN A 71 13.59 0.84 1.78
C GLN A 71 13.06 -0.58 1.82
N TYR A 72 12.41 -0.96 0.73
CA TYR A 72 11.85 -2.27 0.50
C TYR A 72 12.47 -2.82 -0.78
N ALA A 73 12.93 -4.06 -0.77
CA ALA A 73 13.57 -4.62 -1.95
C ALA A 73 13.33 -6.12 -2.04
N CYS A 74 13.40 -6.62 -3.27
CA CYS A 74 13.38 -8.04 -3.57
C CYS A 74 14.36 -8.35 -4.70
N GLU A 75 14.38 -9.60 -5.18
CA GLU A 75 15.27 -10.02 -6.25
C GLU A 75 14.87 -9.35 -7.59
N GLY A 76 15.38 -8.15 -7.83
CA GLY A 76 15.24 -7.41 -9.10
C GLY A 76 14.50 -6.07 -9.01
N ALA A 77 13.96 -5.70 -7.86
CA ALA A 77 13.27 -4.43 -7.66
C ALA A 77 13.56 -3.81 -6.28
N SER A 78 13.51 -2.48 -6.20
CA SER A 78 13.67 -1.72 -4.97
C SER A 78 12.69 -0.57 -4.95
N PHE A 79 11.98 -0.42 -3.83
CA PHE A 79 10.94 0.56 -3.59
C PHE A 79 11.33 1.38 -2.36
N THR A 80 11.20 2.69 -2.48
CA THR A 80 11.56 3.62 -1.40
C THR A 80 10.43 4.62 -1.23
N VAL A 81 10.29 5.17 -0.04
CA VAL A 81 9.28 6.21 0.23
C VAL A 81 9.44 7.41 -0.70
N THR A 82 10.68 7.70 -1.12
CA THR A 82 10.98 8.79 -2.04
C THR A 82 10.52 8.55 -3.49
N ASP A 83 10.23 7.30 -3.86
CA ASP A 83 9.67 6.96 -5.17
C ASP A 83 8.21 7.43 -5.28
N PHE A 84 7.47 7.30 -4.18
CA PHE A 84 6.06 7.71 -4.06
C PHE A 84 5.91 9.17 -3.61
N CYS A 85 6.80 9.59 -2.71
CA CYS A 85 6.81 10.91 -2.10
C CYS A 85 8.21 11.51 -2.23
N PRO A 86 8.53 12.16 -3.37
CA PRO A 86 9.87 12.72 -3.59
C PRO A 86 10.22 13.86 -2.62
N ASP A 87 9.21 14.47 -2.00
CA ASP A 87 9.34 15.47 -0.93
C ASP A 87 9.15 14.84 0.46
N TRP A 88 9.25 13.51 0.57
CA TRP A 88 9.12 12.82 1.84
C TRP A 88 10.21 13.31 2.79
N GLU A 89 9.75 13.96 3.85
CA GLU A 89 10.59 14.37 4.95
C GLU A 89 10.32 13.39 6.08
N PRO A 90 11.37 12.79 6.68
CA PRO A 90 11.16 11.85 7.75
C PRO A 90 10.33 12.52 8.85
N PRO A 91 9.24 11.88 9.32
CA PRO A 91 8.51 12.43 10.43
C PRO A 91 9.51 12.60 11.55
N ALA A 92 9.54 13.80 12.13
CA ALA A 92 10.49 14.16 13.18
C ALA A 92 10.51 12.99 14.16
N ALA A 93 11.59 12.20 14.13
CA ALA A 93 11.63 10.97 14.86
C ALA A 93 11.24 11.36 16.27
N SER A 94 10.23 10.67 16.83
CA SER A 94 10.14 10.61 18.28
C SER A 94 11.45 9.97 18.69
N ALA A 95 12.47 10.81 18.91
CA ALA A 95 13.79 10.43 19.35
C ALA A 95 13.55 9.77 20.68
N THR A 96 13.33 8.46 20.63
CA THR A 96 13.40 7.63 21.81
C THR A 96 14.89 7.37 21.96
N ASP A 97 15.49 8.40 22.55
CA ASP A 97 16.72 8.41 23.32
C ASP A 97 16.96 7.03 23.98
N ASP A 98 18.13 6.44 23.72
CA ASP A 98 18.82 5.55 24.66
C ASP A 98 20.30 6.00 24.76
#